data_AF-A0A2V7IQI7-F1
#
_entry.id   AF-A0A2V7IQI7-F1
#
_cell.length_a   1.000
_cell.length_b   1.000
_cell.length_c   1.000
_cell.angle_alpha   90.00
_cell.angle_beta   90.00
_cell.angle_gamma   90.00
#
_symmetry.space_group_name_H-M   'P 1'
#
loop_
_entity.id
_entity.type
_entity.pdbx_description
1 polymer ?
#
loop_
_entity_poly.entity_id
_entity_poly.type
_entity_poly.pdbx_seq_one_letter_code
_entity_poly.pdbx_strand_id
1 'polypeptide(L)'
;MMEPPVLRVAERAPATSYPDELLEDALIKLLEHEAELLPVVSREDPTRVVGYVERAGIMAAWVAATRAEGLREEGWLTEHLRTLQQRVTKALTGAR
;
A
#
# COMPACT_ATOMS: atom_id res chain seq x y z
N MET A 1 -34.63 23.06 -15.50
CA MET A 1 -34.77 21.72 -14.91
C MET A 1 -33.93 21.73 -13.64
N MET A 2 -34.55 21.76 -12.46
CA MET A 2 -33.84 21.66 -11.19
C MET A 2 -33.59 20.18 -10.93
N GLU A 3 -32.35 19.77 -10.65
CA GLU A 3 -32.12 18.44 -10.09
C GLU A 3 -32.90 18.31 -8.77
N PRO A 4 -33.60 17.19 -8.55
CA PRO A 4 -34.27 16.98 -7.28
C PRO A 4 -33.22 16.97 -6.16
N PRO A 5 -33.52 17.56 -4.99
CA PRO A 5 -32.60 17.51 -3.86
C PRO A 5 -32.31 16.05 -3.52
N VAL A 6 -31.03 15.72 -3.40
CA VAL A 6 -30.56 14.37 -3.09
C VAL A 6 -31.19 13.95 -1.77
N LEU A 7 -32.01 12.90 -1.79
CA LEU A 7 -32.72 12.45 -0.60
C LEU A 7 -31.70 11.94 0.43
N ARG A 8 -31.97 12.18 1.72
CA ARG A 8 -31.27 11.46 2.79
C ARG A 8 -31.67 9.98 2.70
N VAL A 9 -30.80 9.16 2.11
CA VAL A 9 -31.05 7.72 1.91
C VAL A 9 -30.65 6.89 3.13
N ALA A 10 -29.65 7.33 3.91
CA ALA A 10 -29.16 6.59 5.08
C ALA A 10 -29.43 7.33 6.39
N GLU A 11 -29.75 6.58 7.44
CA GLU A 11 -29.94 7.09 8.81
C GLU A 11 -28.62 7.28 9.56
N ARG A 12 -27.57 6.57 9.13
CA ARG A 12 -26.23 6.62 9.73
C ARG A 12 -25.24 7.19 8.72
N ALA A 13 -24.29 7.98 9.22
CA ALA A 13 -23.19 8.46 8.41
C ALA A 13 -22.42 7.27 7.80
N PRO A 14 -21.97 7.37 6.54
CA PRO A 14 -21.15 6.34 5.92
C PRO A 14 -19.82 6.22 6.67
N ALA A 15 -19.22 5.02 6.61
CA ALA A 15 -17.83 4.85 7.02
C ALA A 15 -16.91 5.67 6.09
N THR A 16 -15.87 6.27 6.65
CA THR A 16 -14.89 7.08 5.92
C THR A 16 -13.46 6.74 6.33
N SER A 17 -12.51 7.12 5.48
CA SER A 17 -11.07 7.06 5.76
C SER A 17 -10.44 8.46 5.69
N TYR A 18 -9.21 8.60 6.17
CA TYR A 18 -8.45 9.84 6.08
C TYR A 18 -7.13 9.64 5.30
N PRO A 19 -6.56 10.69 4.67
CA PRO A 19 -5.37 10.59 3.83
C PRO A 19 -4.11 10.06 4.55
N ASP A 20 -4.07 10.23 5.86
CA ASP A 20 -2.96 9.84 6.74
C ASP A 20 -3.16 8.47 7.41
N GLU A 21 -4.30 7.80 7.18
CA GLU A 21 -4.53 6.45 7.68
C GLU A 21 -3.77 5.39 6.88
N LEU A 22 -3.44 4.28 7.54
CA LEU A 22 -2.85 3.14 6.85
C LEU A 22 -3.90 2.47 5.96
N LEU A 23 -3.44 1.91 4.83
CA LEU A 23 -4.30 1.14 3.95
C LEU A 23 -4.89 -0.10 4.64
N GLU A 24 -4.20 -0.64 5.65
CA GLU A 24 -4.69 -1.73 6.50
C GLU A 24 -5.92 -1.31 7.31
N ASP A 25 -5.90 -0.11 7.91
CA ASP A 25 -7.03 0.44 8.65
C ASP A 25 -8.23 0.69 7.72
N ALA A 26 -7.98 1.22 6.52
CA ALA A 26 -9.01 1.39 5.50
C ALA A 26 -9.60 0.04 5.04
N LEU A 27 -8.78 -1.01 4.91
CA LEU A 27 -9.24 -2.34 4.54
C LEU A 27 -10.12 -2.98 5.64
N ILE A 28 -9.76 -2.79 6.91
CA ILE A 28 -10.58 -3.23 8.04
C ILE A 28 -11.95 -2.57 7.99
N LYS A 29 -12.01 -1.24 7.81
CA LYS A 29 -13.28 -0.51 7.67
C LYS A 29 -14.13 -1.02 6.49
N LEU A 30 -13.52 -1.30 5.34
CA LEU A 30 -14.22 -1.89 4.19
C LEU A 30 -14.83 -3.26 4.53
N LEU A 31 -14.14 -4.08 5.33
CA LEU A 31 -14.64 -5.39 5.74
C LEU A 31 -15.74 -5.30 6.80
N GLU A 32 -15.54 -4.50 7.84
CA GLU A 32 -16.50 -4.32 8.94
C GLU A 32 -17.83 -3.74 8.48
N HIS A 33 -17.79 -2.87 7.47
CA HIS A 33 -18.97 -2.22 6.92
C HIS A 33 -19.52 -2.91 5.67
N GLU A 34 -18.97 -4.06 5.28
CA GLU A 34 -19.31 -4.79 4.04
C GLU A 34 -19.35 -3.85 2.81
N ALA A 35 -18.45 -2.88 2.78
CA ALA A 35 -18.39 -1.84 1.77
C ALA A 35 -17.35 -2.18 0.68
N GLU A 36 -17.64 -1.72 -0.54
CA GLU A 36 -16.73 -1.85 -1.68
C GLU A 36 -15.79 -0.64 -1.83
N LEU A 37 -16.27 0.52 -1.37
CA LEU A 37 -15.66 1.84 -1.55
C LEU A 37 -15.72 2.63 -0.25
N LEU A 38 -14.60 3.25 0.16
CA LEU A 38 -14.57 4.22 1.24
C LEU A 38 -14.23 5.62 0.69
N PRO A 39 -15.05 6.63 0.99
CA PRO A 39 -14.65 8.02 0.81
C PRO A 39 -13.47 8.35 1.74
N VAL A 40 -12.44 8.98 1.17
CA VAL A 40 -11.35 9.59 1.93
C VAL A 40 -11.71 11.04 2.16
N VAL A 41 -11.80 11.47 3.41
CA VAL A 41 -12.23 12.84 3.79
C VAL A 41 -11.08 13.61 4.43
N SER A 42 -11.12 14.94 4.36
CA SER A 42 -10.13 15.79 5.03
C SER A 42 -10.25 15.67 6.54
N ARG A 43 -9.09 15.70 7.24
CA ARG A 43 -9.04 15.75 8.70
C ARG A 43 -9.59 17.08 9.22
N GLU A 44 -9.31 18.16 8.50
CA GLU A 44 -9.73 19.53 8.81
C GLU A 44 -11.23 19.74 8.60
N ASP A 45 -11.81 19.01 7.63
CA ASP A 45 -13.23 19.02 7.34
C ASP A 45 -13.72 17.61 6.92
N PRO A 46 -14.30 16.83 7.85
CA PRO A 46 -14.82 15.49 7.56
C PRO A 46 -16.01 15.45 6.58
N THR A 47 -16.59 16.60 6.23
CA THR A 47 -17.65 16.67 5.20
C THR A 47 -17.08 16.81 3.80
N ARG A 48 -15.78 17.11 3.68
CA ARG A 48 -15.08 17.29 2.42
C ARG A 48 -14.38 16.01 1.99
N VAL A 49 -14.93 15.36 0.97
CA VAL A 49 -14.29 14.23 0.29
C VAL A 49 -13.10 14.74 -0.53
N VAL A 50 -11.94 14.11 -0.32
CA VAL A 50 -10.67 14.41 -1.02
C VAL A 50 -10.21 13.26 -1.91
N GLY A 51 -10.83 12.09 -1.82
CA GLY A 51 -10.54 10.94 -2.67
C GLY A 51 -11.40 9.74 -2.30
N TYR A 52 -11.06 8.59 -2.88
CA TYR A 52 -11.72 7.32 -2.61
C TYR A 52 -10.70 6.19 -2.59
N VAL A 53 -11.01 5.14 -1.82
CA VAL A 53 -10.22 3.92 -1.77
C VAL A 53 -11.14 2.71 -1.89
N GLU A 54 -10.72 1.74 -2.72
CA GLU A 54 -11.44 0.50 -2.96
C GLU A 54 -10.58 -0.69 -2.53
N ARG A 55 -11.25 -1.80 -2.21
CA ARG A 55 -10.57 -3.06 -1.86
C ARG A 55 -9.58 -3.51 -2.94
N ALA A 56 -9.99 -3.45 -4.20
CA ALA A 56 -9.13 -3.83 -5.33
C ALA A 56 -7.89 -2.93 -5.45
N GLY A 57 -8.06 -1.62 -5.22
CA GLY A 57 -6.96 -0.65 -5.22
C GLY A 57 -5.94 -0.91 -4.10
N ILE A 58 -6.42 -1.22 -2.90
CA ILE A 58 -5.54 -1.59 -1.77
C ILE A 58 -4.75 -2.86 -2.09
N MET A 59 -5.42 -3.90 -2.61
CA MET A 59 -4.74 -5.16 -2.97
C MET A 59 -3.72 -4.97 -4.09
N ALA A 60 -4.01 -4.12 -5.08
CA ALA A 60 -3.07 -3.77 -6.14
C ALA A 60 -1.82 -3.07 -5.58
N ALA A 61 -2.00 -2.11 -4.65
CA ALA A 61 -0.90 -1.43 -3.98
C ALA A 61 -0.05 -2.42 -3.16
N TRP A 62 -0.68 -3.37 -2.46
CA TRP A 62 0.02 -4.41 -1.72
C TRP A 62 0.88 -5.31 -2.64
N VAL A 63 0.31 -5.80 -3.75
CA VAL A 63 1.05 -6.58 -4.75
C VAL A 63 2.22 -5.78 -5.32
N ALA A 64 2.02 -4.50 -5.61
CA ALA A 64 3.07 -3.63 -6.11
C ALA A 64 4.20 -3.46 -5.09
N ALA A 65 3.87 -3.26 -3.81
CA ALA A 65 4.84 -3.15 -2.72
C ALA A 65 5.66 -4.44 -2.56
N THR A 66 5.00 -5.61 -2.50
CA THR A 66 5.69 -6.92 -2.40
C THR A 66 6.63 -7.17 -3.58
N ARG A 67 6.24 -6.79 -4.80
CA ARG A 67 7.10 -6.89 -5.98
C ARG A 67 8.30 -5.95 -5.89
N ALA A 68 8.11 -4.72 -5.41
CA ALA A 68 9.18 -3.76 -5.22
C ALA A 68 10.20 -4.23 -4.18
N GLU A 69 9.75 -4.92 -3.13
CA GLU A 69 10.63 -5.55 -2.14
C GLU A 69 11.48 -6.67 -2.76
N GLY A 70 10.89 -7.53 -3.60
CA GLY A 70 11.63 -8.56 -4.34
C GLY A 70 12.64 -8.02 -5.36
N LEU A 71 12.53 -6.73 -5.71
CA LEU A 71 13.44 -6.01 -6.60
C LEU A 71 14.50 -5.19 -5.85
N ARG A 72 14.53 -5.20 -4.51
CA ARG A 72 15.70 -4.68 -3.78
C ARG A 72 16.88 -5.58 -4.10
N GLU A 73 17.72 -5.13 -5.02
CA GLU A 73 18.93 -5.81 -5.44
C GLU A 73 19.71 -6.33 -4.22
N GLU A 74 20.18 -7.59 -4.28
CA GLU A 74 21.20 -8.10 -3.36
C GLU A 74 22.32 -7.06 -3.31
N GLY A 75 22.37 -6.28 -2.22
CA GLY A 75 23.11 -5.02 -2.21
C GLY A 75 24.58 -5.19 -2.59
N TRP A 76 25.24 -4.07 -2.90
CA TRP A 76 26.68 -3.98 -3.22
C TRP A 76 27.62 -4.83 -2.33
N LEU A 77 27.19 -5.11 -1.09
CA LEU A 77 27.87 -5.94 -0.11
C LEU A 77 27.95 -7.42 -0.51
N THR A 78 26.86 -7.97 -1.05
CA THR A 78 26.76 -9.36 -1.51
C THR A 78 27.75 -9.62 -2.63
N GLU A 79 27.90 -8.66 -3.56
CA GLU A 79 28.90 -8.78 -4.64
C GLU A 79 30.34 -8.55 -4.20
N HIS A 80 30.56 -7.68 -3.22
CA HIS A 80 31.88 -7.55 -2.62
C HIS A 80 32.31 -8.84 -1.91
N LEU A 81 31.40 -9.49 -1.19
CA LEU A 81 31.69 -10.75 -0.49
C LEU A 81 31.91 -11.90 -1.47
N ARG A 82 31.13 -11.96 -2.56
CA ARG A 82 31.30 -12.96 -3.63
C ARG A 82 32.66 -12.82 -4.32
N THR A 83 33.08 -11.58 -4.61
CA THR A 83 34.40 -11.28 -5.20
C THR A 83 35.55 -11.64 -4.25
N LEU A 84 35.38 -11.37 -2.94
CA LEU A 84 36.37 -11.74 -1.92
C LEU A 84 36.54 -13.25 -1.81
N GLN A 85 35.44 -14.01 -1.75
CA GLN A 85 35.49 -15.48 -1.69
C GLN A 85 36.24 -16.07 -2.90
N GLN A 86 35.94 -15.60 -4.11
CA GLN A 86 36.61 -16.08 -5.32
C GLN A 86 38.13 -15.86 -5.31
N ARG A 87 38.59 -14.72 -4.77
CA ARG A 87 40.03 -14.42 -4.63
C ARG A 87 40.71 -15.33 -3.60
N VAL A 88 40.05 -15.58 -2.47
CA VAL A 88 40.56 -16.47 -1.42
C VAL A 88 40.66 -17.91 -1.95
N THR A 89 39.62 -18.41 -2.61
CA THR A 89 39.62 -19.77 -3.17
C THR A 89 40.72 -19.93 -4.23
N LYS A 90 40.88 -18.95 -5.14
CA LYS A 90 41.92 -18.99 -6.17
C LYS A 90 43.34 -18.99 -5.59
N ALA A 91 43.58 -18.23 -4.52
CA ALA A 91 44.87 -18.20 -3.83
C ALA A 91 45.20 -19.52 -3.13
N LEU A 92 44.19 -20.19 -2.56
CA LEU A 92 44.36 -21.49 -1.91
C LEU A 92 44.55 -22.64 -2.89
N THR A 93 43.92 -22.60 -4.06
CA THR A 93 44.07 -23.64 -5.11
C THR A 93 45.30 -23.45 -6.00
N GLY A 94 45.81 -22.22 -6.13
CA GLY A 94 47.02 -21.91 -6.91
C GLY A 94 48.34 -22.11 -6.18
N ALA A 95 48.30 -22.52 -4.91
CA ALA A 95 49.47 -22.74 -4.05
C ALA A 95 49.95 -24.22 -4.03
N ARG A 96 49.71 -24.99 -5.09
CA ARG A 96 50.17 -26.38 -5.23
C ARG A 96 51.09 -26.54 -6.42
#